data_AF-A0A933TQE1-F1
#
_entry.id   AF-A0A933TQE1-F1
#
_cell.length_a   1.000
_cell.length_b   1.000
_cell.length_c   1.000
_cell.angle_alpha   90.00
_cell.angle_beta   90.00
_cell.angle_gamma   90.00
#
_symmetry.space_group_name_H-M   'P 1'
#
loop_
_entity.id
_entity.type
_entity.pdbx_description
1 polymer ?
#
loop_
_entity_poly.entity_id
_entity_poly.type
_entity_poly.pdbx_seq_one_letter_code
_entity_poly.pdbx_strand_id
1 'polypeptide(L)'
;MNRKRILHALPGALLAWGMLAPAAQAAGQERTVRQTKVAVKAVQRADGSVVDRLDMAARKLPVRPEEWPQRMADPTRNGTACKDPKAFAEWLDATTEPRFMTALATMAMDPNTYPKALGQLFDPATAHNWSEFTDPVLYLKWMGAGMDPQFYQALFNRLTDSGKLGRWAASPASPEVQALIRAMADPGVYGKWMAQAVDSRTYAPLAQAANPLLPTIWMGGMAQGVSRALSPSSDQQDWHKLPAADAKTNPWLAGSAGYRY
;
A
#
# COMPACT_ATOMS: atom_id res chain seq x y z
N MET A 1 43.10 -57.98 5.39
CA MET A 1 43.12 -58.29 6.85
C MET A 1 41.88 -57.69 7.52
N ASN A 2 41.02 -58.59 7.98
CA ASN A 2 39.89 -58.55 8.91
C ASN A 2 39.27 -57.21 9.39
N ARG A 3 38.03 -57.00 8.93
CA ARG A 3 36.95 -56.26 9.62
C ARG A 3 36.43 -57.11 10.80
N LYS A 4 36.26 -56.53 11.99
CA LYS A 4 35.45 -57.10 13.07
C LYS A 4 34.06 -56.46 13.08
N ARG A 5 33.05 -57.30 12.80
CA ARG A 5 31.63 -57.10 13.10
C ARG A 5 31.37 -57.48 14.56
N ILE A 6 30.49 -56.75 15.25
CA ILE A 6 29.71 -57.31 16.36
C ILE A 6 28.24 -57.01 16.07
N LEU A 7 27.51 -58.09 15.81
CA LEU A 7 26.06 -58.20 15.79
C LEU A 7 25.54 -58.21 17.23
N HIS A 8 24.42 -57.56 17.48
CA HIS A 8 23.43 -58.07 18.43
C HIS A 8 22.11 -58.29 17.70
N ALA A 9 21.59 -59.50 17.89
CA ALA A 9 20.34 -60.02 17.35
C ALA A 9 19.41 -60.39 18.51
N LEU A 10 18.13 -60.66 18.14
CA LEU A 10 17.03 -61.32 18.86
C LEU A 10 15.85 -60.38 19.22
N PRO A 11 14.62 -60.92 19.38
CA PRO A 11 13.75 -61.49 18.33
C PRO A 11 12.31 -60.90 18.42
N GLY A 12 11.52 -60.86 17.35
CA GLY A 12 10.56 -61.93 17.05
C GLY A 12 9.22 -61.78 17.79
N ALA A 13 8.19 -61.26 17.10
CA ALA A 13 6.79 -61.65 17.31
C ALA A 13 5.94 -61.23 16.10
N LEU A 14 5.67 -62.21 15.24
CA LEU A 14 4.59 -62.21 14.26
C LEU A 14 3.24 -62.24 14.98
N LEU A 15 2.27 -61.49 14.48
CA LEU A 15 0.88 -61.95 14.39
C LEU A 15 0.19 -61.28 13.19
N ALA A 16 -0.42 -62.13 12.38
CA ALA A 16 -0.95 -61.88 11.05
C ALA A 16 -2.37 -61.31 11.06
N TRP A 17 -2.76 -60.73 9.92
CA TRP A 17 -4.07 -60.72 9.23
C TRP A 17 -4.06 -59.46 8.34
N GLY A 18 -4.15 -59.49 7.01
CA GLY A 18 -4.88 -60.41 6.15
C GLY A 18 -6.20 -59.80 5.69
N MET A 19 -6.19 -58.67 4.96
CA MET A 19 -7.31 -58.26 4.10
C MET A 19 -6.80 -57.54 2.85
N LEU A 20 -7.28 -58.04 1.70
CA LEU A 20 -7.10 -57.49 0.36
C LEU A 20 -7.51 -56.01 0.32
N ALA A 21 -6.63 -55.17 -0.24
CA ALA A 21 -7.02 -53.88 -0.79
C ALA A 21 -6.89 -53.94 -2.33
N PRO A 22 -7.86 -53.41 -3.08
CA PRO A 22 -7.83 -53.46 -4.54
C PRO A 22 -6.72 -52.56 -5.08
N ALA A 23 -6.10 -53.00 -6.18
CA ALA A 23 -5.23 -52.17 -6.99
C ALA A 23 -6.03 -50.96 -7.50
N ALA A 24 -5.90 -49.82 -6.84
CA ALA A 24 -6.40 -48.56 -7.36
C ALA A 24 -5.47 -48.14 -8.50
N GLN A 25 -6.03 -48.12 -9.72
CA GLN A 25 -5.45 -47.48 -10.89
C GLN A 25 -4.83 -46.13 -10.48
N ALA A 26 -3.55 -45.94 -10.76
CA ALA A 26 -2.91 -44.64 -10.76
C ALA A 26 -3.49 -43.81 -11.91
N ALA A 27 -4.64 -43.19 -11.66
CA ALA A 27 -5.12 -42.08 -12.47
C ALA A 27 -4.17 -40.91 -12.24
N GLY A 28 -3.41 -40.54 -13.27
CA GLY A 28 -2.58 -39.34 -13.26
C GLY A 28 -3.46 -38.14 -12.91
N GLN A 29 -3.29 -37.61 -11.69
CA GLN A 29 -3.81 -36.30 -11.37
C GLN A 29 -2.97 -35.27 -12.13
N GLU A 30 -3.44 -34.92 -13.31
CA GLU A 30 -3.08 -33.69 -14.00
C GLU A 30 -3.42 -32.54 -13.05
N ARG A 31 -2.42 -32.10 -12.26
CA ARG A 31 -2.51 -30.87 -11.50
C ARG A 31 -2.62 -29.73 -12.50
N THR A 32 -3.86 -29.40 -12.85
CA THR A 32 -4.20 -28.11 -13.45
C THR A 32 -3.80 -27.06 -12.42
N VAL A 33 -2.57 -26.55 -12.57
CA VAL A 33 -2.17 -25.30 -11.93
C VAL A 33 -3.11 -24.25 -12.53
N ARG A 34 -4.18 -23.93 -11.79
CA ARG A 34 -5.00 -22.74 -12.08
C ARG A 34 -4.04 -21.56 -11.99
N GLN A 35 -3.52 -21.13 -13.13
CA GLN A 35 -2.89 -19.83 -13.26
C GLN A 35 -3.96 -18.83 -12.83
N THR A 36 -3.77 -18.22 -11.68
CA THR A 36 -4.60 -17.11 -11.20
C THR A 36 -4.46 -16.02 -12.24
N LYS A 37 -5.48 -15.89 -13.09
CA LYS A 37 -5.57 -14.87 -14.14
C LYS A 37 -5.54 -13.53 -13.40
N VAL A 38 -4.41 -12.82 -13.45
CA VAL A 38 -4.31 -11.49 -12.86
C VAL A 38 -5.35 -10.66 -13.59
N ALA A 39 -6.39 -10.21 -12.88
CA ALA A 39 -7.42 -9.39 -13.48
C ALA A 39 -6.74 -8.09 -13.92
N VAL A 40 -6.81 -7.77 -15.21
CA VAL A 40 -6.36 -6.48 -15.75
C VAL A 40 -7.62 -5.67 -15.97
N LYS A 41 -7.71 -4.51 -15.34
CA LYS A 41 -8.81 -3.57 -15.55
C LYS A 41 -8.32 -2.42 -16.43
N ALA A 42 -8.92 -2.30 -17.60
CA ALA A 42 -8.79 -1.12 -18.45
C ALA A 42 -9.43 0.08 -17.73
N VAL A 43 -8.65 1.11 -17.43
CA VAL A 43 -9.13 2.37 -16.86
C VAL A 43 -9.03 3.46 -17.92
N GLN A 44 -10.17 4.03 -18.30
CA GLN A 44 -10.25 5.15 -19.22
C GLN A 44 -9.97 6.46 -18.46
N ARG A 45 -8.98 7.22 -18.91
CA ARG A 45 -8.61 8.53 -18.36
C ARG A 45 -9.50 9.63 -18.94
N ALA A 46 -9.46 10.81 -18.31
CA ALA A 46 -10.24 11.98 -18.72
C ALA A 46 -9.88 12.49 -20.13
N ASP A 47 -8.71 12.14 -20.65
CA ASP A 47 -8.25 12.44 -22.02
C ASP A 47 -8.67 11.38 -23.06
N GLY A 48 -9.45 10.37 -22.64
CA GLY A 48 -9.89 9.27 -23.50
C GLY A 48 -8.89 8.13 -23.67
N SER A 49 -7.66 8.25 -23.14
CA SER A 49 -6.67 7.18 -23.18
C SER A 49 -7.05 6.02 -22.23
N VAL A 50 -6.80 4.79 -22.66
CA VAL A 50 -7.06 3.59 -21.86
C VAL A 50 -5.73 3.06 -21.33
N VAL A 51 -5.62 2.90 -20.02
CA VAL A 51 -4.44 2.30 -19.39
C VAL A 51 -4.86 1.03 -18.66
N ASP A 52 -4.20 -0.07 -19.00
CA ASP A 52 -4.37 -1.36 -18.34
C ASP A 52 -3.69 -1.32 -16.96
N ARG A 53 -4.47 -1.53 -15.89
CA ARG A 53 -3.94 -1.70 -14.53
C ARG A 53 -4.15 -3.13 -14.05
N LEU A 54 -3.12 -3.74 -13.47
CA LEU A 54 -3.28 -5.00 -12.74
C LEU A 54 -4.12 -4.78 -11.48
N ASP A 55 -5.16 -5.57 -11.34
CA ASP A 55 -6.04 -5.70 -10.18
C ASP A 55 -5.36 -6.67 -9.19
N MET A 56 -4.26 -6.22 -8.58
CA MET A 56 -3.76 -6.86 -7.35
C MET A 56 -4.79 -6.58 -6.26
N ALA A 57 -5.17 -7.58 -5.45
CA ALA A 57 -6.16 -7.47 -4.37
C ALA A 57 -6.16 -6.07 -3.73
N ALA A 58 -7.07 -5.24 -4.22
CA ALA A 58 -6.81 -3.81 -4.37
C ALA A 58 -6.92 -3.08 -3.04
N ARG A 59 -5.76 -2.76 -2.43
CA ARG A 59 -5.70 -1.54 -1.61
C ARG A 59 -6.18 -0.44 -2.53
N LYS A 60 -7.41 0.05 -2.29
CA LYS A 60 -8.04 1.15 -3.04
C LYS A 60 -7.19 2.40 -2.83
N LEU A 61 -6.15 2.55 -3.66
CA LEU A 61 -5.35 3.75 -3.69
C LEU A 61 -6.23 4.90 -4.20
N PRO A 62 -6.06 6.11 -3.66
CA PRO A 62 -6.72 7.29 -4.21
C PRO A 62 -6.45 7.38 -5.70
N VAL A 63 -7.51 7.52 -6.50
CA VAL A 63 -7.37 7.58 -7.96
C VAL A 63 -7.02 9.00 -8.40
N ARG A 64 -7.40 9.99 -7.58
CA ARG A 64 -7.29 11.41 -7.90
C ARG A 64 -6.31 12.13 -6.96
N PRO A 65 -5.54 13.13 -7.45
CA PRO A 65 -4.64 13.91 -6.61
C PRO A 65 -5.30 14.55 -5.38
N GLU A 66 -6.56 14.95 -5.49
CA GLU A 66 -7.29 15.66 -4.44
C GLU A 66 -7.71 14.75 -3.28
N GLU A 67 -7.72 13.44 -3.49
CA GLU A 67 -8.05 12.44 -2.45
C GLU A 67 -6.83 12.09 -1.58
N TRP A 68 -5.62 12.33 -2.07
CA TRP A 68 -4.37 12.02 -1.36
C TRP A 68 -4.17 12.83 -0.08
N PRO A 69 -4.44 14.15 -0.02
CA PRO A 69 -4.32 14.92 1.23
C PRO A 69 -5.13 14.31 2.38
N GLN A 70 -6.39 13.93 2.12
CA GLN A 70 -7.23 13.27 3.14
C GLN A 70 -6.64 11.94 3.58
N ARG A 71 -6.11 11.16 2.64
CA ARG A 71 -5.44 9.89 2.93
C ARG A 71 -4.18 10.07 3.78
N MET A 72 -3.41 11.12 3.53
CA MET A 72 -2.19 11.42 4.29
C MET A 72 -2.50 11.98 5.68
N ALA A 73 -3.61 12.69 5.83
CA ALA A 73 -4.09 13.19 7.12
C ALA A 73 -4.65 12.08 8.02
N ASP A 74 -4.92 10.89 7.48
CA ASP A 74 -5.40 9.73 8.23
C ASP A 74 -4.23 8.84 8.68
N PRO A 75 -3.77 8.93 9.94
CA PRO A 75 -2.60 8.20 10.44
C PRO A 75 -2.80 6.67 10.48
N THR A 76 -4.04 6.19 10.36
CA THR A 76 -4.33 4.75 10.23
C THR A 76 -3.96 4.20 8.85
N ARG A 77 -3.70 5.10 7.88
CA ARG A 77 -3.65 4.78 6.45
C ARG A 77 -2.62 5.57 5.66
N ASN A 78 -2.04 6.63 6.21
CA ASN A 78 -1.09 7.52 5.53
C ASN A 78 0.16 6.82 5.02
N GLY A 79 0.57 5.74 5.71
CA GLY A 79 1.74 4.94 5.35
C GLY A 79 1.55 4.08 4.10
N THR A 80 0.34 3.96 3.54
CA THR A 80 0.11 3.00 2.45
C THR A 80 0.89 3.29 1.17
N ALA A 81 1.21 4.55 0.88
CA ALA A 81 2.05 4.89 -0.26
C ALA A 81 3.48 4.36 -0.09
N CYS A 82 4.07 4.55 1.09
CA CYS A 82 5.47 4.19 1.35
C CYS A 82 5.70 2.67 1.56
N LYS A 83 4.63 1.87 1.60
CA LYS A 83 4.70 0.42 1.80
C LYS A 83 4.80 -0.39 0.52
N ASP A 84 4.61 0.25 -0.61
CA ASP A 84 4.71 -0.36 -1.94
C ASP A 84 5.37 0.65 -2.89
N PRO A 85 6.52 0.34 -3.49
CA PRO A 85 7.18 1.21 -4.46
C PRO A 85 6.25 1.68 -5.60
N LYS A 86 5.29 0.86 -6.05
CA LYS A 86 4.30 1.26 -7.06
C LYS A 86 3.37 2.35 -6.53
N ALA A 87 2.79 2.11 -5.35
CA ALA A 87 1.90 3.07 -4.70
C ALA A 87 2.63 4.37 -4.38
N PHE A 88 3.91 4.29 -4.01
CA PHE A 88 4.75 5.46 -3.79
C PHE A 88 4.92 6.29 -5.06
N ALA A 89 5.20 5.64 -6.19
CA ALA A 89 5.31 6.36 -7.46
C ALA A 89 3.98 7.04 -7.83
N GLU A 90 2.82 6.41 -7.57
CA GLU A 90 1.50 7.01 -7.83
C GLU A 90 1.22 8.18 -6.88
N TRP A 91 1.57 8.03 -5.61
CA TRP A 91 1.50 9.11 -4.63
C TRP A 91 2.37 10.29 -5.05
N LEU A 92 3.62 10.05 -5.44
CA LEU A 92 4.56 11.09 -5.84
C LEU A 92 4.13 11.81 -7.13
N ASP A 93 3.56 11.07 -8.08
CA ASP A 93 2.91 11.64 -9.25
C ASP A 93 1.81 12.62 -8.83
N ALA A 94 0.96 12.19 -7.90
CA ALA A 94 -0.14 12.99 -7.39
C ALA A 94 0.34 14.22 -6.58
N THR A 95 1.37 14.07 -5.74
CA THR A 95 1.86 15.16 -4.89
C THR A 95 2.58 16.26 -5.66
N THR A 96 3.00 15.97 -6.89
CA THR A 96 3.64 16.94 -7.79
C THR A 96 2.64 17.66 -8.69
N GLU A 97 1.35 17.32 -8.61
CA GLU A 97 0.28 18.06 -9.31
C GLU A 97 -0.09 19.36 -8.57
N PRO A 98 -0.38 20.46 -9.28
CA PRO A 98 -0.82 21.70 -8.63
C PRO A 98 -2.14 21.53 -7.86
N ARG A 99 -3.04 20.67 -8.35
CA ARG A 99 -4.32 20.37 -7.69
C ARG A 99 -4.17 19.72 -6.32
N PHE A 100 -3.10 18.94 -6.13
CA PHE A 100 -2.80 18.38 -4.83
C PHE A 100 -2.48 19.48 -3.81
N MET A 101 -1.70 20.50 -4.19
CA MET A 101 -1.40 21.63 -3.32
C MET A 101 -2.64 22.46 -3.00
N THR A 102 -3.52 22.67 -3.98
CA THR A 102 -4.81 23.34 -3.74
C THR A 102 -5.68 22.54 -2.78
N ALA A 103 -5.80 21.23 -2.97
CA ALA A 103 -6.55 20.35 -2.07
C ALA A 103 -5.95 20.31 -0.66
N LEU A 104 -4.61 20.29 -0.55
CA LEU A 104 -3.90 20.37 0.73
C LEU A 104 -4.18 21.70 1.43
N ALA A 105 -4.13 22.82 0.71
CA ALA A 105 -4.45 24.13 1.25
C ALA A 105 -5.93 24.23 1.68
N THR A 106 -6.87 23.72 0.89
CA THR A 106 -8.29 23.64 1.27
C THR A 106 -8.47 22.81 2.54
N MET A 107 -7.79 21.66 2.64
CA MET A 107 -7.82 20.82 3.83
C MET A 107 -7.23 21.54 5.06
N ALA A 108 -6.16 22.31 4.88
CA ALA A 108 -5.54 23.11 5.95
C ALA A 108 -6.42 24.26 6.44
N MET A 109 -7.38 24.71 5.63
CA MET A 109 -8.36 25.71 6.03
C MET A 109 -9.54 25.16 6.82
N ASP A 110 -9.74 23.83 6.85
CA ASP A 110 -10.77 23.20 7.66
C ASP A 110 -10.24 22.96 9.08
N PRO A 111 -10.74 23.69 10.09
CA PRO A 111 -10.29 23.54 11.47
C PRO A 111 -10.62 22.16 12.07
N ASN A 112 -11.55 21.40 11.48
CA ASN A 112 -11.90 20.06 11.94
C ASN A 112 -10.89 19.00 11.53
N THR A 113 -10.07 19.26 10.50
CA THR A 113 -9.09 18.29 10.00
C THR A 113 -8.10 17.90 11.09
N TYR A 114 -7.58 18.88 11.83
CA TYR A 114 -6.51 18.64 12.79
C TYR A 114 -6.94 17.84 14.03
N PRO A 115 -8.03 18.19 14.74
CA PRO A 115 -8.52 17.38 15.86
C PRO A 115 -8.91 15.96 15.44
N LYS A 116 -9.46 15.80 14.24
CA LYS A 116 -9.77 14.47 13.68
C LYS A 116 -8.49 13.65 13.47
N ALA A 117 -7.48 14.22 12.82
CA ALA A 117 -6.19 13.56 12.60
C ALA A 117 -5.50 13.21 13.93
N LEU A 118 -5.52 14.12 14.90
CA LEU A 118 -5.00 13.87 16.24
C LEU A 118 -5.75 12.75 16.96
N GLY A 119 -7.08 12.70 16.89
CA GLY A 119 -7.86 11.61 17.48
C GLY A 119 -7.51 10.26 16.85
N GLN A 120 -7.35 10.24 15.52
CA GLN A 120 -6.93 9.03 14.80
C GLN A 120 -5.49 8.62 15.12
N LEU A 121 -4.61 9.56 15.52
CA LEU A 121 -3.23 9.22 15.88
C LEU A 121 -3.20 8.18 17.00
N PHE A 122 -4.12 8.27 17.96
CA PHE A 122 -4.21 7.37 19.10
C PHE A 122 -5.03 6.10 18.85
N ASP A 123 -5.51 5.89 17.62
CA ASP A 123 -6.19 4.67 17.21
C ASP A 123 -5.19 3.48 17.17
N PRO A 124 -5.53 2.28 17.69
CA PRO A 124 -4.70 1.09 17.55
C PRO A 124 -4.31 0.76 16.10
N ALA A 125 -5.17 1.10 15.14
CA ALA A 125 -4.91 0.94 13.71
C ALA A 125 -3.76 1.84 13.23
N THR A 126 -3.51 2.98 13.88
CA THR A 126 -2.32 3.79 13.63
C THR A 126 -1.07 3.03 14.07
N ALA A 127 -1.03 2.52 15.31
CA ALA A 127 0.11 1.71 15.77
C ALA A 127 0.39 0.53 14.81
N HIS A 128 -0.67 -0.14 14.37
CA HIS A 128 -0.57 -1.18 13.35
C HIS A 128 0.00 -0.67 12.02
N ASN A 129 -0.57 0.40 11.47
CA ASN A 129 -0.10 1.00 10.23
C ASN A 129 1.39 1.37 10.30
N TRP A 130 1.87 1.89 11.43
CA TRP A 130 3.26 2.26 11.59
C TRP A 130 4.17 1.06 11.87
N SER A 131 3.68 0.00 12.53
CA SER A 131 4.46 -1.23 12.75
C SER A 131 4.85 -1.94 11.46
N GLU A 132 4.07 -1.81 10.38
CA GLU A 132 4.45 -2.37 9.08
C GLU A 132 5.76 -1.76 8.52
N PHE A 133 6.21 -0.60 9.02
CA PHE A 133 7.50 -0.01 8.63
C PHE A 133 8.71 -0.68 9.28
N THR A 134 8.52 -1.46 10.34
CA THR A 134 9.61 -2.24 10.94
C THR A 134 9.76 -3.62 10.32
N ASP A 135 8.94 -3.95 9.31
CA ASP A 135 9.00 -5.24 8.62
C ASP A 135 10.26 -5.34 7.73
N PRO A 136 11.17 -6.30 7.96
CA PRO A 136 12.33 -6.52 7.09
C PRO A 136 11.94 -6.75 5.62
N VAL A 137 10.77 -7.36 5.37
CA VAL A 137 10.26 -7.58 4.02
C VAL A 137 10.04 -6.26 3.28
N LEU A 138 9.56 -5.22 3.96
CA LEU A 138 9.35 -3.92 3.34
C LEU A 138 10.68 -3.33 2.85
N TYR A 139 11.75 -3.45 3.62
CA TYR A 139 13.08 -3.00 3.22
C TYR A 139 13.62 -3.78 2.02
N LEU A 140 13.43 -5.11 2.00
CA LEU A 140 13.81 -5.93 0.85
C LEU A 140 13.05 -5.54 -0.42
N LYS A 141 11.76 -5.20 -0.31
CA LYS A 141 10.97 -4.66 -1.44
C LYS A 141 11.55 -3.36 -1.97
N TRP A 142 11.88 -2.43 -1.08
CA TRP A 142 12.50 -1.16 -1.46
C TRP A 142 13.90 -1.33 -2.05
N MET A 143 14.71 -2.24 -1.51
CA MET A 143 16.01 -2.60 -2.08
C MET A 143 15.85 -3.16 -3.49
N GLY A 144 14.89 -4.08 -3.70
CA GLY A 144 14.59 -4.61 -5.03
C GLY A 144 14.15 -3.52 -6.01
N ALA A 145 13.26 -2.62 -5.59
CA ALA A 145 12.86 -1.48 -6.42
C ALA A 145 14.03 -0.51 -6.71
N GLY A 146 14.92 -0.29 -5.74
CA GLY A 146 16.12 0.53 -5.91
C GLY A 146 17.20 -0.10 -6.80
N MET A 147 17.09 -1.39 -7.12
CA MET A 147 17.95 -2.04 -8.10
C MET A 147 17.31 -2.13 -9.49
N ASP A 148 16.03 -1.76 -9.62
CA ASP A 148 15.29 -1.83 -10.87
C ASP A 148 15.42 -0.52 -11.67
N PRO A 149 16.12 -0.51 -12.83
CA PRO A 149 16.21 0.68 -13.66
C PRO A 149 14.85 1.19 -14.14
N GLN A 150 13.86 0.31 -14.30
CA GLN A 150 12.51 0.67 -14.74
C GLN A 150 11.76 1.49 -13.70
N PHE A 151 12.01 1.23 -12.41
CA PHE A 151 11.43 2.02 -11.33
C PHE A 151 11.89 3.49 -11.40
N TYR A 152 13.20 3.72 -11.58
CA TYR A 152 13.74 5.07 -11.73
C TYR A 152 13.27 5.77 -13.00
N GLN A 153 13.20 5.05 -14.12
CA GLN A 153 12.70 5.62 -15.37
C GLN A 153 11.24 6.05 -15.24
N ALA A 154 10.39 5.21 -14.62
CA ALA A 154 9.00 5.55 -14.34
C ALA A 154 8.89 6.77 -13.42
N LEU A 155 9.75 6.86 -12.40
CA LEU A 155 9.80 8.00 -11.49
C LEU A 155 10.19 9.28 -12.22
N PHE A 156 11.28 9.23 -12.99
CA PHE A 156 11.79 10.36 -13.75
C PHE A 156 10.74 10.86 -14.74
N ASN A 157 10.15 9.97 -15.54
CA ASN A 157 9.11 10.33 -16.50
C ASN A 157 7.91 11.04 -15.85
N ARG A 158 7.53 10.65 -14.63
CA ARG A 158 6.45 11.31 -13.87
C ARG A 158 6.88 12.68 -13.36
N LEU A 159 8.10 12.83 -12.89
CA LEU A 159 8.61 14.10 -12.37
C LEU A 159 8.90 15.11 -13.48
N THR A 160 9.23 14.65 -14.69
CA THR A 160 9.59 15.49 -15.84
C THR A 160 8.51 15.55 -16.92
N ASP A 161 7.26 15.19 -16.60
CA ASP A 161 6.13 15.35 -17.52
C ASP A 161 6.01 16.83 -17.94
N SER A 162 6.25 17.14 -19.21
CA SER A 162 6.15 18.51 -19.74
C SER A 162 4.73 19.07 -19.61
N GLY A 163 3.72 18.21 -19.62
CA GLY A 163 2.34 18.57 -19.34
C GLY A 163 2.14 19.08 -17.91
N LYS A 164 2.94 18.62 -16.93
CA LYS A 164 2.89 19.15 -15.55
C LYS A 164 3.31 20.60 -15.49
N LEU A 165 4.38 20.98 -16.20
CA LEU A 165 4.82 22.37 -16.25
C LEU A 165 3.72 23.29 -16.82
N GLY A 166 3.02 22.83 -17.87
CA GLY A 166 1.85 23.52 -18.40
C GLY A 166 0.73 23.66 -17.37
N ARG A 167 0.40 22.58 -16.64
CA ARG A 167 -0.60 22.61 -15.55
C ARG A 167 -0.20 23.57 -14.42
N TRP A 168 1.07 23.60 -14.05
CA TRP A 168 1.61 24.52 -13.05
C TRP A 168 1.54 25.97 -13.52
N ALA A 169 1.93 26.25 -14.76
CA ALA A 169 1.83 27.58 -15.35
C ALA A 169 0.38 28.10 -15.40
N ALA A 170 -0.58 27.21 -15.68
CA ALA A 170 -2.00 27.54 -15.65
C ALA A 170 -2.62 27.54 -14.24
N SER A 171 -1.90 27.03 -13.23
CA SER A 171 -2.48 26.80 -11.90
C SER A 171 -3.00 28.07 -11.20
N PRO A 172 -2.35 29.26 -11.29
CA PRO A 172 -2.88 30.47 -10.66
C PRO A 172 -4.21 30.93 -11.26
N ALA A 173 -4.46 30.61 -12.53
CA ALA A 173 -5.71 30.93 -13.22
C ALA A 173 -6.78 29.84 -13.06
N SER A 174 -6.46 28.71 -12.42
CA SER A 174 -7.41 27.61 -12.24
C SER A 174 -8.58 28.02 -11.33
N PRO A 175 -9.82 27.58 -11.62
CA PRO A 175 -10.98 27.87 -10.79
C PRO A 175 -10.80 27.44 -9.33
N GLU A 176 -10.09 26.34 -9.09
CA GLU A 176 -9.84 25.80 -7.75
C GLU A 176 -8.92 26.72 -6.93
N VAL A 177 -7.83 27.23 -7.51
CA VAL A 177 -6.95 28.20 -6.84
C VAL A 177 -7.69 29.53 -6.61
N GLN A 178 -8.49 29.98 -7.57
CA GLN A 178 -9.31 31.18 -7.42
C GLN A 178 -10.39 31.01 -6.32
N ALA A 179 -10.95 29.82 -6.16
CA ALA A 179 -11.84 29.49 -5.05
C ALA A 179 -11.09 29.51 -3.71
N LEU A 180 -9.89 28.94 -3.65
CA LEU A 180 -9.03 28.95 -2.47
C LEU A 180 -8.68 30.40 -2.05
N ILE A 181 -8.25 31.25 -2.99
CA ILE A 181 -7.92 32.66 -2.71
C ILE A 181 -9.13 33.39 -2.11
N ARG A 182 -10.32 33.21 -2.70
CA ARG A 182 -11.56 33.80 -2.16
C ARG A 182 -11.90 33.27 -0.77
N ALA A 183 -11.72 31.98 -0.55
CA ALA A 183 -11.93 31.38 0.77
C ALA A 183 -10.94 31.95 1.80
N MET A 184 -9.66 32.14 1.45
CA MET A 184 -8.67 32.71 2.37
C MET A 184 -8.95 34.17 2.71
N ALA A 185 -9.55 34.91 1.77
CA ALA A 185 -10.00 36.28 2.00
C ALA A 185 -11.31 36.36 2.80
N ASP A 186 -12.03 35.25 3.00
CA ASP A 186 -13.25 35.22 3.78
C ASP A 186 -12.93 35.36 5.28
N PRO A 187 -13.34 36.46 5.94
CA PRO A 187 -13.11 36.64 7.38
C PRO A 187 -13.79 35.55 8.22
N GLY A 188 -14.82 34.88 7.69
CA GLY A 188 -15.50 33.77 8.33
C GLY A 188 -14.59 32.57 8.60
N VAL A 189 -13.51 32.39 7.84
CA VAL A 189 -12.53 31.31 8.10
C VAL A 189 -11.86 31.50 9.47
N TYR A 190 -11.49 32.72 9.83
CA TYR A 190 -10.92 33.02 11.16
C TYR A 190 -11.95 32.78 12.26
N GLY A 191 -13.21 33.13 12.02
CA GLY A 191 -14.31 32.83 12.94
C GLY A 191 -14.46 31.34 13.21
N LYS A 192 -14.32 30.49 12.19
CA LYS A 192 -14.33 29.02 12.35
C LYS A 192 -13.16 28.51 13.19
N TRP A 193 -11.95 29.05 12.98
CA TRP A 193 -10.78 28.69 13.81
C TRP A 193 -10.95 29.11 15.28
N MET A 194 -11.49 30.31 15.53
CA MET A 194 -11.81 30.76 16.89
C MET A 194 -12.88 29.89 17.54
N ALA A 195 -13.93 29.50 16.80
CA ALA A 195 -14.95 28.58 17.27
C ALA A 195 -14.35 27.20 17.60
N GLN A 196 -13.44 26.69 16.77
CA GLN A 196 -12.75 25.43 17.02
C GLN A 196 -11.87 25.49 18.27
N ALA A 197 -11.18 26.60 18.51
CA ALA A 197 -10.30 26.76 19.68
C ALA A 197 -11.05 26.64 21.01
N VAL A 198 -12.34 26.97 21.04
CA VAL A 198 -13.20 26.82 22.22
C VAL A 198 -14.06 25.55 22.20
N ASP A 199 -14.05 24.78 21.11
CA ASP A 199 -14.75 23.49 21.03
C ASP A 199 -14.03 22.45 21.92
N SER A 200 -14.78 21.83 22.83
CA SER A 200 -14.28 20.77 23.72
C SER A 200 -13.76 19.55 22.94
N ARG A 201 -14.29 19.29 21.75
CA ARG A 201 -13.85 18.19 20.87
C ARG A 201 -12.41 18.37 20.40
N THR A 202 -11.92 19.60 20.30
CA THR A 202 -10.52 19.91 19.95
C THR A 202 -9.55 19.31 20.97
N TYR A 203 -9.96 19.21 22.23
CA TYR A 203 -9.14 18.74 23.34
C TYR A 203 -9.36 17.25 23.65
N ALA A 204 -10.37 16.61 23.08
CA ALA A 204 -10.64 15.18 23.30
C ALA A 204 -9.41 14.28 22.99
N PRO A 205 -8.65 14.51 21.91
CA PRO A 205 -7.42 13.75 21.66
C PRO A 205 -6.35 13.93 22.76
N LEU A 206 -6.28 15.09 23.42
CA LEU A 206 -5.33 15.30 24.53
C LEU A 206 -5.70 14.46 25.75
N ALA A 207 -6.99 14.31 26.03
CA ALA A 207 -7.45 13.40 27.09
C ALA A 207 -7.09 11.94 26.76
N GLN A 208 -7.20 11.54 25.49
CA GLN A 208 -6.77 10.22 25.03
C GLN A 208 -5.24 10.05 25.13
N ALA A 209 -4.47 11.10 24.82
CA ALA A 209 -3.02 11.11 24.98
C ALA A 209 -2.59 10.92 26.45
N ALA A 210 -3.35 11.49 27.38
CA ALA A 210 -3.12 11.36 28.82
C ALA A 210 -3.58 10.01 29.40
N ASN A 211 -4.17 9.12 28.59
CA ASN A 211 -4.61 7.81 29.05
C ASN A 211 -3.38 6.95 29.41
N PRO A 212 -3.23 6.51 30.68
CA PRO A 212 -2.07 5.69 31.09
C PRO A 212 -2.04 4.31 30.42
N LEU A 213 -3.16 3.86 29.85
CA LEU A 213 -3.26 2.61 29.10
C LEU A 213 -2.88 2.75 27.63
N LEU A 214 -2.64 3.97 27.14
CA LEU A 214 -2.32 4.21 25.73
C LEU A 214 -1.12 3.36 25.24
N PRO A 215 0.00 3.24 25.98
CA PRO A 215 1.10 2.37 25.55
C PRO A 215 0.68 0.91 25.41
N THR A 216 -0.13 0.40 26.34
CA THR A 216 -0.65 -0.99 26.29
C THR A 216 -1.55 -1.21 25.08
N ILE A 217 -2.41 -0.24 24.77
CA ILE A 217 -3.28 -0.28 23.59
C ILE A 217 -2.45 -0.29 22.30
N TRP A 218 -1.42 0.56 22.22
CA TRP A 218 -0.50 0.63 21.10
C TRP A 218 0.30 -0.67 20.91
N MET A 219 0.86 -1.21 21.99
CA MET A 219 1.56 -2.50 21.95
C MET A 219 0.64 -3.63 21.47
N GLY A 220 -0.63 -3.63 21.91
CA GLY A 220 -1.64 -4.55 21.40
C GLY A 220 -1.87 -4.42 19.89
N GLY A 221 -1.98 -3.18 19.39
CA GLY A 221 -2.12 -2.89 17.95
C GLY A 221 -0.89 -3.34 17.13
N MET A 222 0.33 -3.10 17.64
CA MET A 222 1.55 -3.56 17.00
C MET A 222 1.66 -5.09 16.98
N ALA A 223 1.35 -5.76 18.08
CA ALA A 223 1.41 -7.22 18.18
C ALA A 223 0.44 -7.90 17.20
N GLN A 224 -0.75 -7.33 17.01
CA GLN A 224 -1.69 -7.80 15.98
C GLN A 224 -1.12 -7.63 14.57
N GLY A 225 -0.40 -6.53 14.32
CA GLY A 225 0.26 -6.29 13.03
C GLY A 225 1.32 -7.33 12.69
N VAL A 226 2.22 -7.61 13.64
CA VAL A 226 3.26 -8.65 13.48
C VAL A 226 2.63 -10.02 13.23
N SER A 227 1.57 -10.37 13.98
CA SER A 227 0.89 -11.65 13.84
C SER A 227 0.31 -11.87 12.43
N ARG A 228 -0.22 -10.81 11.80
CA ARG A 228 -0.71 -10.87 10.42
C ARG A 228 0.42 -10.96 9.40
N ALA A 229 1.54 -10.27 9.63
CA ALA A 229 2.71 -10.35 8.74
C ALA A 229 3.31 -11.76 8.69
N LEU A 230 3.25 -12.51 9.80
CA LEU A 230 3.68 -13.91 9.88
C LEU A 230 2.70 -14.91 9.23
N SER A 231 1.46 -14.48 8.97
CA SER A 231 0.45 -15.25 8.24
C SER A 231 -0.03 -14.48 7.02
N PRO A 232 0.87 -14.21 6.04
CA PRO A 232 0.52 -13.45 4.86
C PRO A 232 -0.61 -14.17 4.12
N SER A 233 -1.63 -13.43 3.70
CA SER A 233 -2.60 -13.95 2.74
C SER A 233 -1.86 -14.37 1.46
N SER A 234 -2.42 -15.29 0.68
CA SER A 234 -1.83 -15.75 -0.59
C SER A 234 -1.39 -14.60 -1.51
N ASP A 235 -2.13 -13.49 -1.49
CA ASP A 235 -1.84 -12.31 -2.32
C ASP A 235 -0.57 -11.56 -1.88
N GLN A 236 -0.23 -11.65 -0.59
CA GLN A 236 1.03 -11.15 -0.04
C GLN A 236 2.19 -12.11 -0.29
N GLN A 237 2.02 -13.29 -0.89
CA GLN A 237 3.16 -14.14 -1.27
C GLN A 237 3.65 -13.88 -2.70
N ASP A 238 2.83 -13.24 -3.54
CA ASP A 238 3.15 -13.06 -4.96
C ASP A 238 4.22 -12.00 -5.25
N TRP A 239 4.55 -11.10 -4.31
CA TRP A 239 5.62 -10.12 -4.53
C TRP A 239 7.03 -10.72 -4.59
N HIS A 240 7.23 -11.95 -4.08
CA HIS A 240 8.50 -12.68 -4.22
C HIS A 240 8.74 -13.17 -5.65
N LYS A 241 7.69 -13.23 -6.48
CA LYS A 241 7.86 -13.52 -7.91
C LYS A 241 8.37 -12.25 -8.56
N LEU A 242 9.69 -12.20 -8.77
CA LEU A 242 10.32 -11.16 -9.59
C LEU A 242 9.50 -11.00 -10.88
N PRO A 243 9.15 -9.76 -11.28
CA PRO A 243 8.45 -9.56 -12.54
C PRO A 243 9.28 -10.18 -13.66
N ALA A 244 8.66 -11.03 -14.47
CA ALA A 244 9.35 -11.70 -15.57
C ALA A 244 10.00 -10.64 -16.47
N ALA A 245 11.21 -10.93 -16.97
CA ALA A 245 11.96 -10.00 -17.81
C ALA A 245 11.23 -9.64 -19.12
N ASP A 246 10.22 -10.41 -19.52
CA ASP A 246 9.40 -10.15 -20.69
C ASP A 246 8.47 -8.95 -20.47
N ALA A 247 8.70 -7.89 -21.25
CA ALA A 247 7.91 -6.66 -21.29
C ALA A 247 6.40 -6.87 -21.49
N LYS A 248 5.99 -7.97 -22.13
CA LYS A 248 4.55 -8.28 -22.34
C LYS A 248 3.87 -8.79 -21.08
N THR A 249 4.63 -9.40 -20.18
CA THR A 249 4.13 -9.97 -18.92
C THR A 249 4.47 -9.09 -17.73
N ASN A 250 5.38 -8.13 -17.94
CA ASN A 250 5.81 -7.20 -16.93
C ASN A 250 4.88 -5.97 -16.92
N PRO A 251 4.02 -5.81 -15.89
CA PRO A 251 3.11 -4.66 -15.79
C PRO A 251 3.82 -3.31 -15.66
N TRP A 252 5.10 -3.30 -15.28
CA TRP A 252 5.93 -2.09 -15.25
C TRP A 252 6.26 -1.60 -16.67
N LEU A 253 6.30 -2.50 -17.65
CA LEU A 253 6.66 -2.25 -19.04
C LEU A 253 5.43 -2.18 -19.98
N ALA A 254 4.25 -2.56 -19.51
CA ALA A 254 3.03 -2.54 -20.31
C ALA A 254 2.71 -1.13 -20.86
N GLY A 255 3.11 -0.06 -20.16
CA GLY A 255 2.97 1.33 -20.61
C GLY A 255 4.12 1.85 -21.48
N SER A 256 5.25 1.14 -21.58
CA SER A 256 6.44 1.59 -22.33
C SER A 256 6.56 0.98 -23.73
N ALA A 257 5.68 0.04 -24.11
CA ALA A 257 5.67 -0.61 -25.42
C ALA A 257 5.48 0.35 -26.63
N GLY A 258 5.06 1.60 -26.39
CA GLY A 258 4.93 2.65 -27.41
C GLY A 258 6.16 3.55 -27.60
N TYR A 259 7.16 3.49 -26.72
CA TYR A 259 8.37 4.32 -26.83
C TYR A 259 9.41 3.59 -27.69
N ARG A 260 9.44 3.89 -28.99
CA ARG A 260 10.61 3.59 -29.84
C ARG A 260 11.59 4.76 -29.69
N TYR A 261 12.82 4.47 -29.22
CA TYR A 261 13.95 5.39 -29.32
C TYR A 261 14.36 5.58 -30.78
#